data_AF-A0A087USN2-F1
#
_entry.id   AF-A0A087USN2-F1
#
_cell.length_a   1.000
_cell.length_b   1.000
_cell.length_c   1.000
_cell.angle_alpha   90.00
_cell.angle_beta   90.00
_cell.angle_gamma   90.00
#
_symmetry.space_group_name_H-M   'P 1'
#
loop_
_entity.id
_entity.type
_entity.pdbx_description
1 polymer ?
#
loop_
_entity_poly.entity_id
_entity_poly.type
_entity_poly.pdbx_seq_one_letter_code
_entity_poly.pdbx_strand_id
1 'polypeptide(L)'
;MMLKGLILLVAVAVVADAFVCPKDYCDKVECEDLTDCLESNGQRVREKGSYCQCCDICIKLLGENERCIPEEDLLGVIITSECASGLICDPSTRRCIRPAIY
;
A
#
# COMPACT_ATOMS: atom_id res chain seq x y z
N MET A 1 33.54 22.60 -28.05
CA MET A 1 32.38 21.69 -28.15
C MET A 1 32.24 20.75 -26.93
N MET A 2 32.71 21.15 -25.73
CA MET A 2 32.76 20.26 -24.54
C MET A 2 31.89 20.74 -23.36
N LEU A 3 31.38 21.98 -23.38
CA LEU A 3 30.57 22.53 -22.30
C LEU A 3 29.10 22.06 -22.34
N LYS A 4 28.57 21.78 -23.55
CA LYS A 4 27.18 21.33 -23.73
C LYS A 4 26.94 19.88 -23.29
N GLY A 5 27.96 19.02 -23.42
CA GLY A 5 27.89 17.62 -22.97
C GLY A 5 27.95 17.48 -21.44
N LEU A 6 28.66 18.39 -20.76
CA LEU A 6 28.80 18.39 -19.31
C LEU A 6 27.48 18.75 -18.61
N ILE A 7 26.70 19.69 -19.17
CA ILE A 7 25.41 20.12 -18.62
C ILE A 7 24.38 18.98 -18.66
N LEU A 8 24.42 18.13 -19.69
CA LEU A 8 23.49 17.00 -19.83
C LEU A 8 23.77 15.86 -18.84
N LEU A 9 25.01 15.72 -18.37
CA LEU A 9 25.42 14.70 -17.40
C LEU A 9 25.03 15.04 -15.95
N VAL A 10 24.94 16.33 -15.60
CA VAL A 10 24.56 16.78 -14.24
C VAL A 10 23.05 16.67 -13.99
N ALA A 11 22.23 16.76 -15.03
CA ALA A 11 20.76 16.69 -14.91
C ALA A 11 20.22 15.29 -14.53
N VAL A 12 21.02 14.23 -14.69
CA VAL A 12 20.58 12.84 -14.42
C VAL A 12 20.78 12.45 -12.94
N ALA A 13 21.52 13.23 -12.14
CA ALA A 13 21.94 12.82 -10.80
C ALA A 13 20.99 13.19 -9.63
N VAL A 14 19.77 13.71 -9.88
CA VAL A 14 18.90 14.27 -8.82
C VAL A 14 17.51 13.61 -8.69
N VAL A 15 17.32 12.37 -9.14
CA VAL A 15 16.01 11.67 -9.05
C VAL A 15 15.99 10.44 -8.13
N ALA A 16 16.92 10.34 -7.16
CA ALA A 16 17.01 9.14 -6.30
C ALA A 16 16.20 9.19 -5.00
N ASP A 17 15.71 10.35 -4.55
CA ASP A 17 15.24 10.52 -3.16
C ASP A 17 13.70 10.62 -2.98
N ALA A 18 12.90 10.46 -4.03
CA ALA A 18 11.45 10.68 -3.92
C ALA A 18 10.65 9.49 -3.32
N PHE A 19 11.22 8.28 -3.30
CA PHE A 19 10.52 7.06 -2.90
C PHE A 19 11.10 6.37 -1.65
N VAL A 20 12.19 6.92 -1.09
CA VAL A 20 12.89 6.32 0.05
C VAL A 20 12.54 7.10 1.31
N CYS A 21 12.05 6.37 2.31
CA CYS A 21 11.75 6.93 3.62
C CYS A 21 13.03 7.36 4.33
N PRO A 22 13.13 8.63 4.78
CA PRO A 22 14.21 9.07 5.65
C PRO A 22 14.31 8.18 6.91
N LYS A 23 15.52 7.98 7.42
CA LYS A 23 15.77 7.10 8.58
C LYS A 23 15.00 7.51 9.84
N ASP A 24 14.74 8.81 10.00
CA ASP A 24 14.04 9.43 11.13
C ASP A 24 12.57 9.77 10.80
N TYR A 25 12.03 9.26 9.68
CA TYR A 25 10.67 9.60 9.27
C TYR A 25 9.64 9.18 10.32
N CYS A 26 9.72 7.94 10.80
CA CYS A 26 8.76 7.40 11.76
C CYS A 26 8.81 8.10 13.13
N ASP A 27 9.92 8.73 13.50
CA ASP A 27 10.07 9.44 14.79
C ASP A 27 9.15 10.67 14.89
N LYS A 28 8.64 11.15 13.76
CA LYS A 28 7.77 12.33 13.64
C LYS A 28 6.33 11.95 13.26
N VAL A 29 6.03 10.65 13.11
CA VAL A 29 4.70 10.17 12.74
C VAL A 29 3.90 9.87 14.00
N GLU A 30 2.71 10.46 14.09
CA GLU A 30 1.71 10.08 15.07
C GLU A 30 0.82 8.99 14.46
N CYS A 31 0.75 7.82 15.12
CA CYS A 31 -0.09 6.71 14.67
C CYS A 31 -1.54 6.88 15.14
N GLU A 32 -2.47 6.41 14.31
CA GLU A 32 -3.91 6.43 14.63
C GLU A 32 -4.24 5.45 15.77
N ASP A 33 -5.27 5.78 16.56
CA ASP A 33 -5.83 4.86 17.55
C ASP A 33 -6.67 3.79 16.85
N LEU A 34 -6.30 2.52 17.03
CA LEU A 34 -6.93 1.38 16.39
C LEU A 34 -7.93 0.65 17.29
N THR A 35 -8.33 1.23 18.42
CA THR A 35 -9.23 0.60 19.40
C THR A 35 -10.55 0.12 18.77
N ASP A 36 -11.10 0.87 17.82
CA ASP A 36 -12.36 0.52 17.13
C ASP A 36 -12.15 -0.30 15.84
N CYS A 37 -10.92 -0.70 15.54
CA CYS A 37 -10.60 -1.47 14.33
C CYS A 37 -10.85 -2.96 14.55
N LEU A 38 -12.08 -3.41 14.33
CA LEU A 38 -12.54 -4.75 14.72
C LEU A 38 -13.13 -5.53 13.53
N GLU A 39 -12.88 -6.83 13.45
CA GLU A 39 -13.54 -7.63 12.39
C GLU A 39 -15.07 -7.62 12.50
N SER A 40 -15.61 -7.43 13.70
CA SER A 40 -17.05 -7.35 13.94
C SER A 40 -17.73 -6.13 13.29
N ASN A 41 -16.99 -5.08 12.93
CA ASN A 41 -17.50 -3.92 12.19
C ASN A 41 -17.03 -3.88 10.73
N GLY A 42 -16.47 -4.99 10.23
CA GLY A 42 -16.00 -5.11 8.85
C GLY A 42 -14.63 -4.44 8.62
N GLN A 43 -13.80 -4.34 9.65
CA GLN A 43 -12.45 -3.80 9.55
C GLN A 43 -11.41 -4.76 10.09
N ARG A 44 -10.13 -4.52 9.79
CA ARG A 44 -9.03 -5.28 10.39
C ARG A 44 -7.80 -4.40 10.53
N VAL A 45 -7.01 -4.65 11.56
CA VAL A 45 -5.66 -4.08 11.64
C VAL A 45 -4.78 -4.73 10.58
N ARG A 46 -4.12 -3.89 9.78
CA ARG A 46 -3.03 -4.29 8.89
C ARG A 46 -1.72 -3.78 9.48
N GLU A 47 -0.85 -4.71 9.84
CA GLU A 47 0.45 -4.39 10.40
C GLU A 47 1.30 -3.61 9.40
N LYS A 48 1.96 -2.55 9.87
CA LYS A 48 2.88 -1.71 9.07
C LYS A 48 2.30 -1.25 7.73
N GLY A 49 1.00 -1.02 7.68
CA GLY A 49 0.33 -0.63 6.43
C GLY A 49 0.48 0.85 6.08
N SER A 50 0.94 1.70 7.01
CA SER A 50 1.10 3.13 6.73
C SER A 50 2.18 3.41 5.70
N TYR A 51 2.22 4.66 5.22
CA TYR A 51 3.39 5.16 4.49
C TYR A 51 4.66 4.93 5.31
N CYS A 52 5.73 4.52 4.64
CA CYS A 52 7.00 4.15 5.28
C CYS A 52 6.93 3.03 6.32
N GLN A 53 5.82 2.28 6.39
CA GLN A 53 5.65 1.14 7.28
C GLN A 53 5.85 1.49 8.78
N CYS A 54 5.58 2.74 9.16
CA CYS A 54 5.77 3.23 10.52
C CYS A 54 4.66 2.78 11.48
N CYS A 55 3.42 2.73 11.01
CA CYS A 55 2.24 2.45 11.80
C CYS A 55 1.45 1.28 11.22
N ASP A 56 0.79 0.57 12.10
CA ASP A 56 -0.35 -0.25 11.75
C ASP A 56 -1.50 0.66 11.32
N ILE A 57 -2.39 0.15 10.47
CA ILE A 57 -3.55 0.91 9.97
C ILE A 57 -4.81 0.08 10.07
N CYS A 58 -5.95 0.75 10.16
CA CYS A 58 -7.24 0.10 10.04
C CYS A 58 -7.69 0.03 8.59
N ILE A 59 -7.96 -1.17 8.08
CA ILE A 59 -8.43 -1.40 6.71
C ILE A 59 -9.85 -1.93 6.68
N LYS A 60 -10.58 -1.65 5.59
CA LYS A 60 -11.91 -2.23 5.35
C LYS A 60 -11.79 -3.67 4.84
N LEU A 61 -12.60 -4.57 5.38
CA LEU A 61 -12.81 -5.91 4.83
C LEU A 61 -13.89 -5.86 3.75
N LEU A 62 -13.56 -6.39 2.57
CA LEU A 62 -14.41 -6.43 1.39
C LEU A 62 -15.09 -7.79 1.29
N GLY A 63 -16.41 -7.79 1.19
CA GLY A 63 -17.23 -8.97 0.99
C GLY A 63 -17.13 -9.55 -0.42
N GLU A 64 -17.80 -10.68 -0.62
CA GLU A 64 -17.85 -11.37 -1.91
C GLU A 64 -18.44 -10.46 -2.99
N ASN A 65 -17.81 -10.45 -4.16
CA ASN A 65 -18.10 -9.59 -5.32
C ASN A 65 -17.83 -8.08 -5.14
N GLU A 66 -17.37 -7.59 -3.99
CA GLU A 66 -16.90 -6.21 -3.88
C GLU A 66 -15.63 -5.99 -4.72
N ARG A 67 -15.45 -4.75 -5.20
CA ARG A 67 -14.27 -4.40 -6.01
C ARG A 67 -13.03 -4.36 -5.12
N CYS A 68 -11.96 -4.98 -5.59
CA CYS A 68 -10.66 -5.00 -4.92
C CYS A 68 -9.55 -4.55 -5.89
N ILE A 69 -8.38 -4.23 -5.34
CA ILE A 69 -7.19 -3.91 -6.12
C ILE A 69 -6.28 -5.14 -6.09
N PRO A 70 -5.94 -5.73 -7.25
CA PRO A 70 -5.03 -6.87 -7.31
C PRO A 70 -3.65 -6.49 -6.78
N GLU A 71 -2.93 -7.45 -6.19
CA GLU A 71 -1.62 -7.18 -5.57
C GLU A 71 -0.59 -6.62 -6.56
N GLU A 72 -0.70 -7.01 -7.83
CA GLU A 72 0.16 -6.59 -8.93
C GLU A 72 0.10 -5.07 -9.20
N ASP A 73 -1.02 -4.42 -8.85
CA ASP A 73 -1.28 -2.99 -9.08
C ASP A 73 -0.83 -2.11 -7.89
N LEU A 74 -0.20 -2.68 -6.85
CA LEU A 74 0.03 -2.01 -5.55
C LEU A 74 1.37 -1.28 -5.39
N LEU A 75 2.17 -1.14 -6.46
CA LEU A 75 3.49 -0.52 -6.35
C LEU A 75 3.40 0.93 -5.83
N GLY A 76 3.85 1.13 -4.60
CA GLY A 76 3.88 2.44 -3.93
C GLY A 76 2.53 2.92 -3.38
N VAL A 77 1.51 2.07 -3.30
CA VAL A 77 0.17 2.43 -2.83
C VAL A 77 -0.10 1.86 -1.44
N ILE A 78 -0.68 2.68 -0.56
CA ILE A 78 -1.16 2.23 0.75
C ILE A 78 -2.50 1.51 0.55
N ILE A 79 -2.56 0.26 0.96
CA ILE A 79 -3.79 -0.55 0.88
C ILE A 79 -4.68 -0.20 2.06
N THR A 80 -5.87 0.33 1.78
CA THR A 80 -6.88 0.67 2.80
C THR A 80 -8.05 -0.31 2.83
N SER A 81 -8.02 -1.34 1.99
CA SER A 81 -9.05 -2.38 1.95
C SER A 81 -8.51 -3.72 1.43
N GLU A 82 -8.98 -4.83 2.00
CA GLU A 82 -8.64 -6.19 1.59
C GLU A 82 -9.89 -7.06 1.52
N CYS A 83 -9.86 -8.15 0.76
CA CYS A 83 -10.93 -9.13 0.78
C CYS A 83 -11.04 -9.78 2.18
N ALA A 84 -12.28 -10.01 2.62
CA ALA A 84 -12.57 -10.67 3.89
C ALA A 84 -12.06 -12.11 3.91
N SER A 85 -11.95 -12.68 5.12
CA SER A 85 -11.42 -14.02 5.35
C SER A 85 -12.04 -15.08 4.44
N GLY A 86 -11.17 -15.82 3.73
CA GLY A 86 -11.59 -16.88 2.79
C GLY A 86 -11.93 -16.39 1.38
N LEU A 87 -11.75 -15.10 1.08
CA LEU A 87 -11.87 -14.54 -0.26
C LEU A 87 -10.50 -14.11 -0.79
N ILE A 88 -10.33 -14.18 -2.10
CA ILE A 88 -9.15 -13.67 -2.81
C ILE A 88 -9.57 -12.61 -3.83
N CYS A 89 -8.71 -11.62 -4.08
CA CYS A 89 -8.96 -10.67 -5.17
C CYS A 89 -8.61 -11.32 -6.50
N ASP A 90 -9.60 -11.62 -7.34
CA ASP A 90 -9.34 -12.12 -8.69
C ASP A 90 -8.81 -10.99 -9.58
N PRO A 91 -7.58 -11.09 -10.12
CA PRO A 91 -7.00 -10.04 -10.97
C PRO A 91 -7.81 -9.81 -12.26
N SER A 92 -8.53 -10.83 -12.75
CA SER A 92 -9.28 -10.76 -14.01
C SER A 92 -10.56 -9.94 -13.86
N THR A 93 -11.34 -10.21 -12.81
CA THR A 93 -12.61 -9.52 -12.57
C THR A 93 -12.47 -8.33 -11.62
N ARG A 94 -11.33 -8.19 -10.93
CA ARG A 94 -11.06 -7.21 -9.87
C ARG A 94 -12.11 -7.25 -8.76
N ARG A 95 -12.49 -8.47 -8.37
CA ARG A 95 -13.51 -8.72 -7.34
C ARG A 95 -13.04 -9.75 -6.35
N CYS A 96 -13.51 -9.62 -5.11
CA CYS A 96 -13.30 -10.63 -4.09
C CYS A 96 -14.14 -11.87 -4.41
N ILE A 97 -13.49 -13.00 -4.65
CA ILE A 97 -14.14 -14.28 -4.96
C ILE A 97 -13.72 -15.34 -3.96
N ARG A 98 -14.58 -16.35 -3.76
CA ARG A 98 -14.17 -17.56 -3.04
C ARG A 98 -13.29 -18.41 -3.97
N PRO A 99 -12.05 -18.77 -3.58
CA PRO A 99 -11.23 -19.65 -4.39
C PRO A 99 -11.91 -21.02 -4.51
N ALA A 100 -11.95 -21.58 -5.72
CA ALA A 100 -12.40 -22.95 -5.92
C ALA A 100 -11.38 -23.88 -5.25
N ILE A 101 -11.81 -24.58 -4.19
CA ILE A 101 -11.02 -25.65 -3.59
C ILE A 101 -11.22 -26.87 -4.49
N TYR A 102 -10.16 -27.28 -5.19
CA TYR A 102 -10.12 -28.52 -5.98
C TYR A 102 -9.57 -29.66 -5.14
#